data_AF-A0A2H0XRE6-F1
#
_entry.id   AF-A0A2H0XRE6-F1
#
_cell.length_a   1.000
_cell.length_b   1.000
_cell.length_c   1.000
_cell.angle_alpha   90.00
_cell.angle_beta   90.00
_cell.angle_gamma   90.00
#
_symmetry.space_group_name_H-M   'P 1'
#
loop_
_entity.id
_entity.type
_entity.pdbx_description
1 polymer ?
#
loop_
_entity_poly.entity_id
_entity_poly.type
_entity_poly.pdbx_seq_one_letter_code
_entity_poly.pdbx_strand_id
1 'polypeptide(L)'
;MNEYHLCWENQTDPVSSRTFINDSLGQVTILCDSINSDDSFSLNWDRIAYIDCGNLYMKTLIPDYDDYDTPILLDSGGCSSPVLFDDDYEQFASILYVKEIDGKKNIFFAEYHYHNSPQPTWLIQKISSGDNDISPRFGFDPEFVIYQTLISGFWKVQANGRFNSVSQNNICNYVNPFALTYPIITKNASGNFTPFFVVFDSDSIPGNNEIFWKALVLHESFPDIINLSNTEGGDRKPQVMVTSDSLIYLWEHESNGKTDIW
;
A
#
# COMPACT_ATOMS: atom_id res chain seq x y z
N MET A 1 -13.81 14.35 -20.11
CA MET A 1 -12.99 13.51 -21.00
C MET A 1 -12.00 12.86 -20.08
N ASN A 2 -11.94 11.53 -20.00
CA ASN A 2 -11.13 10.88 -18.98
C ASN A 2 -9.66 10.90 -19.45
N GLU A 3 -8.83 11.64 -18.74
CA GLU A 3 -7.38 11.66 -18.93
C GLU A 3 -6.76 10.63 -17.99
N TYR A 4 -5.88 9.78 -18.52
CA TYR A 4 -5.17 8.78 -17.73
C TYR A 4 -3.67 8.97 -17.91
N HIS A 5 -2.92 8.93 -16.80
CA HIS A 5 -1.46 9.00 -16.83
C HIS A 5 -0.87 7.60 -16.68
N LEU A 6 -0.18 7.11 -17.71
CA LEU A 6 0.62 5.90 -17.64
C LEU A 6 2.03 6.27 -17.23
N CYS A 7 2.50 5.74 -16.10
CA CYS A 7 3.84 6.01 -15.58
C CYS A 7 4.68 4.73 -15.62
N TRP A 8 5.96 4.88 -15.95
CA TRP A 8 6.90 3.78 -15.94
C TRP A 8 8.29 4.27 -15.57
N GLU A 9 9.10 3.31 -15.14
CA GLU A 9 10.47 3.53 -14.68
C GLU A 9 11.45 2.89 -15.67
N ASN A 10 12.61 3.51 -15.81
CA ASN A 10 13.77 2.97 -16.48
C ASN A 10 14.89 2.98 -15.45
N GLN A 11 15.72 1.94 -15.37
CA GLN A 11 16.63 1.62 -14.24
C GLN A 11 17.68 2.70 -13.84
N THR A 12 17.68 3.87 -14.48
CA THR A 12 18.54 5.05 -14.18
C THR A 12 17.90 6.38 -14.63
N ASP A 13 16.61 6.41 -14.94
CA ASP A 13 15.96 7.54 -15.63
C ASP A 13 14.81 8.14 -14.79
N PRO A 14 14.47 9.43 -15.02
CA PRO A 14 13.37 10.11 -14.35
C PRO A 14 12.05 9.34 -14.42
N VAL A 15 11.22 9.46 -13.37
CA VAL A 15 9.84 8.94 -13.41
C VAL A 15 9.12 9.70 -14.50
N SER A 16 8.70 8.95 -15.52
CA SER A 16 8.15 9.50 -16.74
C SER A 16 6.69 9.07 -16.90
N SER A 17 5.88 9.95 -17.47
CA SER A 17 4.48 9.70 -17.75
C SER A 17 4.12 9.99 -19.20
N ARG A 18 3.03 9.37 -19.66
CA ARG A 18 2.31 9.74 -20.89
C ARG A 18 0.84 9.87 -20.55
N THR A 19 0.24 10.93 -21.04
CA THR A 19 -1.21 11.02 -21.10
C THR A 19 -1.76 10.04 -22.14
N PHE A 20 -2.82 9.29 -21.81
CA PHE A 20 -3.58 8.46 -22.74
C PHE A 20 -4.99 9.04 -22.91
N ILE A 21 -5.29 9.52 -24.12
CA ILE A 21 -6.58 10.12 -24.49
C ILE A 21 -6.99 9.58 -25.86
N ASN A 22 -8.25 9.16 -26.01
CA ASN A 22 -8.85 8.73 -27.28
C ASN A 22 -7.96 7.73 -28.05
N ASP A 23 -7.60 6.63 -27.38
CA ASP A 23 -6.76 5.55 -27.92
C ASP A 23 -5.37 5.97 -28.41
N SER A 24 -4.87 7.13 -27.96
CA SER A 24 -3.58 7.69 -28.35
C SER A 24 -2.73 8.03 -27.13
N LEU A 25 -1.45 7.66 -27.20
CA LEU A 25 -0.44 8.08 -26.23
C LEU A 25 0.09 9.47 -26.60
N GLY A 26 0.11 10.36 -25.62
CA GLY A 26 0.74 11.67 -25.68
C GLY A 26 2.26 11.61 -25.69
N GLN A 27 2.87 12.79 -25.57
CA GLN A 27 4.31 12.93 -25.39
C GLN A 27 4.73 12.42 -24.01
N VAL A 28 6.01 12.07 -23.89
CA VAL A 28 6.61 11.74 -22.60
C VAL A 28 6.78 13.03 -21.80
N THR A 29 6.28 13.05 -20.57
CA THR A 29 6.48 14.10 -19.58
C THR A 29 7.31 13.54 -18.43
N ILE A 30 8.32 14.26 -17.98
CA ILE A 30 9.08 13.89 -16.78
C ILE A 30 8.32 14.42 -15.56
N LEU A 31 7.98 13.54 -14.62
CA LEU A 31 7.27 13.88 -13.38
C LEU A 31 8.24 14.28 -12.27
N CYS A 32 9.31 13.49 -12.09
CA CYS A 32 10.40 13.80 -11.17
C CYS A 32 11.72 13.21 -11.64
N ASP A 33 12.81 13.91 -11.28
CA ASP A 33 14.17 13.44 -11.49
C ASP A 33 14.54 12.57 -10.28
N SER A 34 14.53 11.24 -10.45
CA SER A 34 15.19 10.38 -9.48
C SER A 34 16.61 10.10 -9.95
N ILE A 35 17.58 10.41 -9.10
CA ILE A 35 18.99 10.49 -9.48
C ILE A 35 19.74 9.19 -9.13
N ASN A 36 19.13 8.30 -8.34
CA ASN A 36 19.72 7.06 -7.88
C ASN A 36 18.69 5.94 -7.84
N SER A 37 19.11 4.73 -8.22
CA SER A 37 18.33 3.48 -8.36
C SER A 37 17.64 2.93 -7.09
N ASP A 38 17.23 3.77 -6.14
CA ASP A 38 16.42 3.44 -4.96
C ASP A 38 14.95 3.89 -5.18
N ASP A 39 14.54 3.80 -6.44
CA ASP A 39 13.34 4.41 -6.99
C ASP A 39 12.12 3.60 -6.58
N SER A 40 11.37 4.15 -5.64
CA SER A 40 10.02 3.68 -5.39
C SER A 40 9.11 4.89 -5.38
N PHE A 41 8.04 4.79 -6.16
CA PHE A 41 7.03 5.83 -6.23
C PHE A 41 5.65 5.22 -6.04
N SER A 42 4.72 6.10 -5.65
CA SER A 42 3.30 5.86 -5.68
C SER A 42 2.66 7.06 -6.35
N LEU A 43 1.54 6.83 -7.02
CA LEU A 43 0.80 7.84 -7.74
C LEU A 43 -0.69 7.67 -7.44
N ASN A 44 -1.41 8.77 -7.31
CA ASN A 44 -2.86 8.81 -7.40
C ASN A 44 -3.26 9.83 -8.51
N TRP A 45 -4.54 10.19 -8.58
CA TRP A 45 -5.03 11.05 -9.66
C TRP A 45 -4.46 12.48 -9.65
N ASP A 46 -3.96 12.99 -8.52
CA ASP A 46 -3.49 14.37 -8.39
C ASP A 46 -2.07 14.57 -7.86
N ARG A 47 -1.40 13.51 -7.37
CA ARG A 47 -0.10 13.58 -6.70
C ARG A 47 0.78 12.39 -7.01
N ILE A 48 2.09 12.64 -6.98
CA ILE A 48 3.13 11.61 -6.94
C ILE A 48 3.92 11.72 -5.63
N ALA A 49 4.17 10.58 -4.98
CA ALA A 49 5.12 10.45 -3.88
C ALA A 49 6.25 9.55 -4.34
N TYR A 50 7.50 9.95 -4.11
CA TYR A 50 8.66 9.23 -4.60
C TYR A 50 9.84 9.32 -3.63
N ILE A 51 10.74 8.36 -3.76
CA ILE A 51 11.98 8.28 -2.98
C ILE A 51 13.14 8.71 -3.86
N ASP A 52 13.95 9.64 -3.37
CA ASP A 52 15.24 9.98 -3.97
C ASP A 52 16.29 10.05 -2.87
N CYS A 53 17.35 9.25 -3.01
CA CYS A 53 18.44 9.12 -2.03
C CYS A 53 17.95 8.82 -0.60
N GLY A 54 16.88 8.02 -0.45
CA GLY A 54 16.27 7.71 0.84
C GLY A 54 15.50 8.88 1.46
N ASN A 55 15.20 9.94 0.70
CA ASN A 55 14.32 11.02 1.13
C ASN A 55 12.94 10.85 0.48
N LEU A 56 11.89 11.15 1.22
CA LEU A 56 10.52 11.12 0.75
C LEU A 56 10.12 12.49 0.20
N TYR A 57 9.78 12.53 -1.09
CA TYR A 57 9.25 13.70 -1.77
C TYR A 57 7.79 13.50 -2.16
N MET A 58 7.06 14.61 -2.28
CA MET A 58 5.72 14.68 -2.84
C MET A 58 5.65 15.82 -3.84
N LYS A 59 4.92 15.63 -4.93
CA LYS A 59 4.65 16.67 -5.93
C LYS A 59 3.19 16.60 -6.38
N THR A 60 2.52 17.74 -6.36
CA THR A 60 1.17 17.91 -6.91
C THR A 60 1.22 18.05 -8.43
N LEU A 61 0.35 17.32 -9.12
CA LEU A 61 0.30 17.21 -10.58
C LEU A 61 -0.82 18.05 -11.21
N ILE A 62 -1.70 18.66 -10.39
CA ILE A 62 -2.81 19.47 -10.86
C ILE A 62 -2.48 20.98 -10.74
N PRO A 63 -2.55 21.76 -11.84
CA PRO A 63 -2.19 23.18 -11.88
C PRO A 63 -2.93 24.12 -10.92
N ASP A 64 -4.10 23.73 -10.45
CA ASP A 64 -5.00 24.59 -9.67
C ASP A 64 -4.64 24.65 -8.17
N TYR A 65 -3.55 24.00 -7.75
CA TYR A 65 -3.09 23.99 -6.35
C TYR A 65 -1.84 24.87 -6.12
N ASP A 66 -1.75 25.43 -4.90
CA ASP A 66 -0.66 26.35 -4.49
C ASP A 66 0.73 25.69 -4.51
N ASP A 67 0.80 24.36 -4.41
CA ASP A 67 2.04 23.57 -4.44
C ASP A 67 2.27 22.84 -5.77
N TYR A 68 1.56 23.24 -6.83
CA TYR A 68 1.70 22.66 -8.16
C TYR A 68 3.15 22.69 -8.65
N ASP A 69 3.56 21.56 -9.22
CA ASP A 69 4.85 21.36 -9.90
C ASP A 69 6.10 21.60 -9.03
N THR A 70 5.92 21.79 -7.72
CA THR A 70 7.01 22.04 -6.77
C THR A 70 7.21 20.81 -5.89
N PRO A 71 8.31 20.05 -6.04
CA PRO A 71 8.64 18.98 -5.11
C PRO A 71 8.78 19.48 -3.68
N ILE A 72 8.06 18.83 -2.76
CA ILE A 72 8.14 19.06 -1.33
C ILE A 72 8.90 17.89 -0.70
N LEU A 73 9.97 18.19 0.04
CA LEU A 73 10.64 17.23 0.91
C LEU A 73 9.77 17.02 2.16
N LEU A 74 9.22 15.81 2.32
CA LEU A 74 8.38 15.47 3.47
C LEU A 74 9.19 14.88 4.62
N ASP A 75 10.08 13.93 4.32
CA ASP A 75 10.94 13.29 5.29
C ASP A 75 12.30 12.95 4.68
N SER A 76 13.32 12.82 5.51
CA SER A 76 14.70 12.61 5.08
C SER A 76 15.34 11.38 5.71
N GLY A 77 16.20 10.74 4.91
CA GLY A 77 17.02 9.60 5.29
C GLY A 77 16.25 8.29 5.47
N GLY A 78 16.73 7.22 4.83
CA GLY A 78 16.25 5.85 5.04
C GLY A 78 14.78 5.60 4.69
N CYS A 79 14.13 6.50 3.95
CA CYS A 79 12.75 6.36 3.49
C CYS A 79 12.68 5.42 2.28
N SER A 80 11.64 4.59 2.19
CA SER A 80 11.42 3.65 1.09
C SER A 80 9.94 3.25 0.98
N SER A 81 9.54 2.65 -0.14
CA SER A 81 8.20 2.05 -0.34
C SER A 81 7.03 2.99 -0.02
N PRO A 82 6.97 4.20 -0.61
CA PRO A 82 5.85 5.10 -0.41
C PRO A 82 4.58 4.49 -1.01
N VAL A 83 3.46 4.72 -0.36
CA VAL A 83 2.13 4.35 -0.82
C VAL A 83 1.24 5.56 -0.58
N LEU A 84 0.75 6.16 -1.67
CA LEU A 84 -0.26 7.20 -1.63
C LEU A 84 -1.63 6.57 -1.44
N PHE A 85 -2.44 7.20 -0.60
CA PHE A 85 -3.87 6.93 -0.52
C PHE A 85 -4.60 7.63 -1.67
N ASP A 86 -5.56 6.94 -2.26
CA ASP A 86 -6.44 7.50 -3.30
C ASP A 86 -7.68 8.09 -2.61
N ASP A 87 -7.71 9.41 -2.45
CA ASP A 87 -8.84 10.13 -1.85
C ASP A 87 -9.63 10.86 -2.96
N ASP A 88 -10.95 10.71 -2.92
CA ASP A 88 -11.86 11.43 -3.81
C ASP A 88 -11.94 12.93 -3.45
N TYR A 89 -11.48 13.31 -2.25
CA TYR A 89 -11.48 14.70 -1.80
C TYR A 89 -10.22 15.46 -2.24
N GLU A 90 -10.44 16.40 -3.17
CA GLU A 90 -9.51 17.45 -3.55
C GLU A 90 -8.88 18.07 -2.30
N GLN A 91 -7.54 18.08 -2.21
CA GLN A 91 -6.72 18.63 -1.10
C GLN A 91 -6.43 17.72 0.09
N PHE A 92 -6.88 16.46 0.15
CA PHE A 92 -6.40 15.51 1.14
C PHE A 92 -5.32 14.62 0.56
N ALA A 93 -4.27 14.35 1.34
CA ALA A 93 -3.22 13.44 0.95
C ALA A 93 -2.70 12.69 2.17
N SER A 94 -2.59 11.37 2.01
CA SER A 94 -2.01 10.48 3.01
C SER A 94 -0.98 9.59 2.36
N ILE A 95 0.20 9.47 2.98
CA ILE A 95 1.30 8.65 2.52
C ILE A 95 1.71 7.70 3.62
N LEU A 96 1.72 6.40 3.34
CA LEU A 96 2.45 5.43 4.12
C LEU A 96 3.83 5.23 3.52
N TYR A 97 4.83 5.03 4.36
CA TYR A 97 6.17 4.71 3.90
C TYR A 97 6.94 3.94 4.97
N VAL A 98 8.00 3.27 4.52
CA VAL A 98 8.96 2.61 5.41
C VAL A 98 10.10 3.59 5.69
N LYS A 99 10.51 3.71 6.95
CA LYS A 99 11.72 4.43 7.34
C LYS A 99 12.65 3.58 8.18
N GLU A 100 13.91 3.53 7.76
CA GLU A 100 14.98 2.90 8.52
C GLU A 100 15.54 3.85 9.57
N ILE A 101 15.52 3.42 10.83
CA ILE A 101 16.08 4.12 11.98
C ILE A 101 16.93 3.11 12.74
N ASP A 102 18.21 3.40 12.94
CA ASP A 102 19.17 2.54 13.64
C ASP A 102 19.21 1.09 13.11
N GLY A 103 19.16 0.93 11.77
CA GLY A 103 19.18 -0.37 11.10
C GLY A 103 17.87 -1.16 11.19
N LYS A 104 16.78 -0.53 11.63
CA LYS A 104 15.46 -1.15 11.77
C LYS A 104 14.43 -0.42 10.93
N LYS A 105 13.63 -1.17 10.17
CA LYS A 105 12.54 -0.61 9.36
C LYS A 105 11.27 -0.42 10.19
N ASN A 106 10.58 0.69 9.97
CA ASN A 106 9.37 1.10 10.67
C ASN A 106 8.36 1.68 9.68
N ILE A 107 7.07 1.61 9.99
CA ILE A 107 6.03 2.26 9.18
C ILE A 107 5.73 3.65 9.73
N PHE A 108 5.76 4.63 8.84
CA PHE A 108 5.36 6.00 9.09
C PHE A 108 4.13 6.35 8.24
N PHE A 109 3.32 7.24 8.79
CA PHE A 109 2.15 7.83 8.15
C PHE A 109 2.33 9.35 8.12
N ALA A 110 2.32 9.91 6.92
CA ALA A 110 2.35 11.35 6.67
C ALA A 110 0.97 11.78 6.18
N GLU A 111 0.38 12.75 6.85
CA GLU A 111 -0.98 13.25 6.55
C GLU A 111 -0.95 14.75 6.29
N TYR A 112 -1.60 15.18 5.22
CA TYR A 112 -1.71 16.58 4.85
C TYR A 112 -2.93 17.22 5.51
N HIS A 113 -2.71 18.22 6.38
CA HIS A 113 -3.77 18.89 7.13
C HIS A 113 -4.09 20.26 6.52
N TYR A 114 -5.20 20.34 5.78
CA TYR A 114 -5.64 21.58 5.14
C TYR A 114 -6.60 22.43 6.01
N HIS A 115 -7.58 21.80 6.68
CA HIS A 115 -8.69 22.55 7.31
C HIS A 115 -8.39 23.20 8.68
N ASN A 116 -7.25 22.90 9.30
CA ASN A 116 -6.97 23.28 10.69
C ASN A 116 -5.85 24.32 10.87
N SER A 117 -5.27 24.84 9.79
CA SER A 117 -4.17 25.80 9.89
C SER A 117 -4.19 26.82 8.74
N PRO A 118 -3.88 28.10 8.98
CA PRO A 118 -3.68 29.10 7.93
C PRO A 118 -2.46 28.81 7.03
N GLN A 119 -1.65 27.80 7.38
CA GLN A 119 -0.55 27.28 6.58
C GLN A 119 -0.69 25.74 6.57
N PRO A 120 -0.98 25.11 5.42
CA PRO A 120 -1.07 23.67 5.38
C PRO A 120 0.28 23.03 5.74
N THR A 121 0.23 21.96 6.50
CA THR A 121 1.43 21.25 6.99
C THR A 121 1.21 19.75 6.93
N TRP A 122 2.30 19.03 6.66
CA TRP A 122 2.35 17.59 6.80
C TRP A 122 2.63 17.20 8.25
N LEU A 123 1.76 16.36 8.83
CA LEU A 123 1.99 15.71 10.10
C LEU A 123 2.55 14.32 9.85
N ILE A 124 3.72 14.02 10.43
CA ILE A 124 4.40 12.74 10.26
C ILE A 124 4.41 12.00 11.60
N GLN A 125 3.97 10.76 11.59
CA GLN A 125 3.94 9.90 12.77
C GLN A 125 4.44 8.49 12.46
N LYS A 126 5.24 7.92 13.38
CA LYS A 126 5.53 6.48 13.38
C LYS A 126 4.30 5.75 13.91
N ILE A 127 3.80 4.77 13.16
CA ILE A 127 2.57 4.03 13.52
C ILE A 127 2.83 2.57 13.87
N SER A 128 3.99 2.02 13.50
CA SER A 128 4.36 0.65 13.85
C SER A 128 5.15 0.57 15.15
N SER A 129 5.09 -0.58 15.81
CA SER A 129 5.81 -0.87 17.05
C SER A 129 6.88 -1.95 16.91
N GLY A 130 7.02 -2.55 15.73
CA GLY A 130 7.94 -3.65 15.45
C GLY A 130 9.35 -3.20 15.07
N ASP A 131 10.24 -4.19 15.04
CA ASP A 131 11.61 -4.05 14.54
C ASP A 131 11.67 -4.78 13.19
N ASN A 132 11.68 -4.02 12.08
CA ASN A 132 11.62 -4.48 10.68
C ASN A 132 10.23 -4.60 10.07
N ASP A 133 9.42 -3.55 10.22
CA ASP A 133 8.13 -3.45 9.56
C ASP A 133 8.27 -3.01 8.10
N ILE A 134 7.57 -3.69 7.19
CA ILE A 134 7.65 -3.46 5.73
C ILE A 134 6.29 -3.60 5.04
N SER A 135 6.27 -3.25 3.75
CA SER A 135 5.11 -3.42 2.85
C SER A 135 3.82 -2.81 3.41
N PRO A 136 3.82 -1.52 3.79
CA PRO A 136 2.60 -0.88 4.24
C PRO A 136 1.59 -0.77 3.09
N ARG A 137 0.30 -0.83 3.43
CA ARG A 137 -0.82 -0.63 2.51
C ARG A 137 -1.99 0.04 3.23
N PHE A 138 -2.73 0.85 2.48
CA PHE A 138 -4.03 1.36 2.90
C PHE A 138 -5.14 0.35 2.58
N GLY A 139 -6.25 0.45 3.32
CA GLY A 139 -7.56 0.05 2.81
C GLY A 139 -8.16 1.14 1.91
N PHE A 140 -9.49 1.15 1.76
CA PHE A 140 -10.29 2.26 1.20
C PHE A 140 -10.48 3.43 2.18
N ASP A 141 -10.04 3.29 3.43
CA ASP A 141 -10.05 4.38 4.42
C ASP A 141 -8.59 4.58 4.86
N PRO A 142 -8.07 5.83 4.86
CA PRO A 142 -6.68 6.09 5.22
C PRO A 142 -6.38 5.75 6.68
N GLU A 143 -7.39 5.71 7.55
CA GLU A 143 -7.25 5.23 8.92
C GLU A 143 -7.02 3.72 8.99
N PHE A 144 -7.32 2.96 7.94
CA PHE A 144 -7.09 1.52 7.93
C PHE A 144 -5.77 1.18 7.23
N VAL A 145 -4.79 0.79 8.04
CA VAL A 145 -3.43 0.47 7.58
C VAL A 145 -3.07 -0.95 7.94
N ILE A 146 -2.39 -1.63 7.01
CA ILE A 146 -1.80 -2.95 7.23
C ILE A 146 -0.32 -2.94 6.85
N TYR A 147 0.47 -3.78 7.52
CA TYR A 147 1.89 -3.96 7.22
C TYR A 147 2.38 -5.35 7.66
N GLN A 148 3.57 -5.73 7.17
CA GLN A 148 4.30 -6.91 7.62
C GLN A 148 5.22 -6.53 8.77
N THR A 149 5.33 -7.40 9.77
CA THR A 149 6.25 -7.25 10.91
C THR A 149 6.98 -8.55 11.16
N LEU A 150 8.25 -8.49 11.53
CA LEU A 150 9.04 -9.66 11.91
C LEU A 150 9.00 -9.83 13.44
N ILE A 151 8.28 -10.84 13.92
CA ILE A 151 8.14 -11.12 15.35
C ILE A 151 8.65 -12.51 15.65
N SER A 152 9.69 -12.61 16.49
CA SER A 152 10.30 -13.89 16.90
C SER A 152 10.80 -14.74 15.72
N GLY A 153 11.28 -14.09 14.65
CA GLY A 153 11.81 -14.76 13.46
C GLY A 153 10.76 -15.14 12.41
N PHE A 154 9.48 -14.83 12.61
CA PHE A 154 8.41 -15.11 11.67
C PHE A 154 7.74 -13.83 11.18
N TRP A 155 7.47 -13.75 9.88
CA TRP A 155 6.71 -12.65 9.30
C TRP A 155 5.23 -12.78 9.67
N LYS A 156 4.67 -11.67 10.14
CA LYS A 156 3.29 -11.55 10.57
C LYS A 156 2.64 -10.34 9.92
N VAL A 157 1.33 -10.41 9.77
CA VAL A 157 0.52 -9.32 9.27
C VAL A 157 -0.10 -8.57 10.46
N GLN A 158 0.15 -7.26 10.53
CA GLN A 158 -0.45 -6.33 11.49
C GLN A 158 -1.41 -5.40 10.79
N ALA A 159 -2.62 -5.27 11.32
CA ALA A 159 -3.54 -4.20 10.98
C ALA A 159 -3.56 -3.22 12.15
N ASN A 160 -3.63 -1.92 11.83
CA ASN A 160 -3.53 -0.74 12.70
C ASN A 160 -3.59 -1.04 14.22
N GLY A 161 -2.57 -0.59 14.99
CA GLY A 161 -2.11 -1.13 16.29
C GLY A 161 -3.09 -1.31 17.47
N ARG A 162 -4.42 -1.12 17.27
CA ARG A 162 -5.50 -1.58 18.15
C ARG A 162 -5.94 -3.03 17.90
N PHE A 163 -5.67 -3.60 16.72
CA PHE A 163 -5.91 -5.02 16.45
C PHE A 163 -4.64 -5.81 16.78
N ASN A 164 -4.74 -6.75 17.73
CA ASN A 164 -3.64 -7.68 17.97
C ASN A 164 -3.51 -8.61 16.75
N SER A 165 -2.49 -8.40 15.92
CA SER A 165 -1.98 -9.33 14.89
C SER A 165 -3.04 -10.09 14.09
N VAL A 166 -3.24 -9.74 12.82
CA VAL A 166 -4.12 -10.48 11.89
C VAL A 166 -3.75 -11.97 11.86
N SER A 167 -2.44 -12.23 11.92
CA SER A 167 -1.85 -13.56 12.05
C SER A 167 -1.28 -13.82 13.44
N GLN A 168 -1.73 -14.89 14.10
CA GLN A 168 -1.26 -15.27 15.45
C GLN A 168 -0.30 -16.46 15.45
N ASN A 169 0.00 -17.06 14.30
CA ASN A 169 0.85 -18.23 14.21
C ASN A 169 2.33 -17.91 14.50
N ASN A 170 3.06 -18.86 15.08
CA ASN A 170 4.49 -18.78 15.42
C ASN A 170 5.33 -19.85 14.72
N ILE A 171 4.77 -20.62 13.78
CA ILE A 171 5.51 -21.67 13.05
C ILE A 171 5.54 -21.43 11.54
N CYS A 172 4.89 -20.37 11.06
CA CYS A 172 4.69 -20.08 9.65
C CYS A 172 4.79 -18.58 9.40
N ASN A 173 5.22 -18.21 8.20
CA ASN A 173 5.30 -16.86 7.68
C ASN A 173 4.02 -16.47 6.93
N TYR A 174 3.63 -15.22 7.13
CA TYR A 174 2.62 -14.54 6.34
C TYR A 174 3.25 -13.28 5.76
N VAL A 175 3.28 -13.18 4.43
CA VAL A 175 3.95 -12.10 3.71
C VAL A 175 3.04 -11.53 2.62
N ASN A 176 3.47 -10.40 2.06
CA ASN A 176 2.79 -9.61 1.03
C ASN A 176 1.29 -9.38 1.31
N PRO A 177 0.93 -8.84 2.49
CA PRO A 177 -0.45 -8.54 2.80
C PRO A 177 -0.98 -7.45 1.88
N PHE A 178 -2.19 -7.66 1.40
CA PHE A 178 -3.01 -6.70 0.70
C PHE A 178 -4.29 -6.49 1.49
N ALA A 179 -4.55 -5.25 1.89
CA ALA A 179 -5.75 -4.85 2.60
C ALA A 179 -6.84 -4.41 1.63
N LEU A 180 -8.08 -4.77 1.93
CA LEU A 180 -9.26 -4.33 1.22
C LEU A 180 -10.38 -4.04 2.22
N THR A 181 -10.87 -2.81 2.27
CA THR A 181 -12.02 -2.43 3.13
C THR A 181 -13.23 -2.08 2.28
N TYR A 182 -14.20 -2.98 2.16
CA TYR A 182 -15.36 -2.65 1.33
C TYR A 182 -16.34 -1.73 2.10
N PRO A 183 -16.85 -0.63 1.53
CA PRO A 183 -17.64 0.38 2.24
C PRO A 183 -19.08 -0.08 2.58
N ILE A 184 -19.28 -1.35 2.92
CA ILE A 184 -20.50 -1.79 3.58
C ILE A 184 -20.34 -1.52 5.07
N ILE A 185 -20.97 -0.47 5.56
CA ILE A 185 -21.10 -0.27 7.00
C ILE A 185 -22.05 -1.35 7.53
N THR A 186 -21.50 -2.31 8.28
CA THR A 186 -22.26 -3.31 9.01
C THR A 186 -22.54 -2.83 10.43
N LYS A 187 -23.67 -3.28 11.01
CA LYS A 187 -24.10 -2.88 12.36
C LYS A 187 -23.99 -4.07 13.31
N ASN A 188 -23.16 -3.96 14.35
CA ASN A 188 -23.14 -4.92 15.46
C ASN A 188 -23.70 -4.29 16.75
N ALA A 189 -23.66 -5.07 17.83
CA ALA A 189 -24.17 -4.65 19.14
C ALA A 189 -23.41 -3.43 19.74
N SER A 190 -22.22 -3.12 19.21
CA SER A 190 -21.35 -2.02 19.66
C SER A 190 -21.38 -0.79 18.75
N GLY A 191 -22.05 -0.85 17.59
CA GLY A 191 -22.18 0.28 16.67
C GLY A 191 -22.07 -0.10 15.20
N ASN A 192 -21.84 0.92 14.37
CA ASN A 192 -21.53 0.78 12.97
C ASN A 192 -20.02 0.52 12.81
N PHE A 193 -19.63 -0.43 11.99
CA PHE A 193 -18.23 -0.69 11.65
C PHE A 193 -18.12 -1.09 10.17
N THR A 194 -16.96 -0.83 9.57
CA THR A 194 -16.63 -1.24 8.20
C THR A 194 -15.84 -2.56 8.27
N PRO A 195 -16.32 -3.65 7.64
CA PRO A 195 -15.58 -4.89 7.54
C PRO A 195 -14.38 -4.69 6.62
N PHE A 196 -13.33 -5.44 6.88
CA PHE A 196 -12.14 -5.43 6.05
C PHE A 196 -11.62 -6.84 5.85
N PHE A 197 -10.87 -7.00 4.77
CA PHE A 197 -10.33 -8.26 4.33
C PHE A 197 -8.85 -8.08 4.12
N VAL A 198 -8.12 -9.14 4.40
CA VAL A 198 -6.70 -9.20 4.13
C VAL A 198 -6.46 -10.44 3.31
N VAL A 199 -5.78 -10.24 2.19
CA VAL A 199 -5.24 -11.32 1.37
C VAL A 199 -3.73 -11.33 1.56
N PHE A 200 -3.13 -12.49 1.76
CA PHE A 200 -1.70 -12.62 2.02
C PHE A 200 -1.22 -13.97 1.50
N ASP A 201 0.07 -14.06 1.16
CA ASP A 201 0.68 -15.36 0.89
C ASP A 201 1.34 -15.95 2.14
N SER A 202 1.37 -17.28 2.22
CA SER A 202 1.85 -17.99 3.40
C SER A 202 2.53 -19.31 3.08
N ASP A 203 3.57 -19.61 3.86
CA ASP A 203 4.25 -20.91 3.89
C ASP A 203 3.66 -21.88 4.94
N SER A 204 2.43 -21.60 5.42
CA SER A 204 1.86 -22.31 6.57
C SER A 204 1.59 -23.80 6.37
N ILE A 205 1.78 -24.27 5.15
CA ILE A 205 1.81 -25.68 4.79
C ILE A 205 3.24 -26.02 4.32
N PRO A 206 3.91 -27.02 4.91
CA PRO A 206 5.26 -27.41 4.50
C PRO A 206 5.34 -27.71 3.00
N GLY A 207 6.23 -27.00 2.30
CA GLY A 207 6.43 -27.16 0.85
C GLY A 207 5.45 -26.38 -0.02
N ASN A 208 4.72 -25.42 0.55
CA ASN A 208 3.68 -24.68 -0.15
C ASN A 208 3.83 -23.17 0.08
N ASN A 209 3.51 -22.37 -0.94
CA ASN A 209 3.25 -20.94 -0.81
C ASN A 209 1.85 -20.72 -1.39
N GLU A 210 0.88 -20.34 -0.58
CA GLU A 210 -0.53 -20.22 -1.01
C GLU A 210 -1.10 -18.85 -0.70
N ILE A 211 -2.13 -18.49 -1.47
CA ILE A 211 -2.91 -17.29 -1.21
C ILE A 211 -4.03 -17.60 -0.24
N PHE A 212 -4.03 -16.89 0.87
CA PHE A 212 -5.09 -16.97 1.86
C PHE A 212 -5.83 -15.64 1.95
N TRP A 213 -7.10 -15.71 2.33
CA TRP A 213 -7.85 -14.54 2.75
C TRP A 213 -8.43 -14.70 4.15
N LYS A 214 -8.52 -13.57 4.85
CA LYS A 214 -9.16 -13.46 6.15
C LYS A 214 -10.04 -12.23 6.18
N ALA A 215 -11.32 -12.45 6.43
CA ALA A 215 -12.27 -11.41 6.76
C ALA A 215 -12.12 -11.01 8.23
N LEU A 216 -12.23 -9.73 8.51
CA LEU A 216 -12.00 -9.13 9.82
C LEU A 216 -13.08 -8.09 10.09
N VAL A 217 -13.58 -8.11 11.33
CA VAL A 217 -14.56 -7.19 11.84
C VAL A 217 -14.15 -6.75 13.23
N LEU A 218 -14.30 -5.45 13.49
CA LEU A 218 -14.14 -4.88 14.82
C LEU A 218 -15.03 -5.62 15.82
N HIS A 219 -14.39 -6.21 16.83
CA HIS A 219 -15.04 -6.85 17.97
C HIS A 219 -15.83 -8.14 17.67
N GLU A 220 -15.64 -8.75 16.49
CA GLU A 220 -16.21 -10.07 16.17
C GLU A 220 -15.13 -11.08 15.80
N SER A 221 -15.36 -12.34 16.16
CA SER A 221 -14.60 -13.47 15.65
C SER A 221 -15.15 -13.87 14.28
N PHE A 222 -14.38 -13.64 13.22
CA PHE A 222 -14.69 -14.16 11.87
C PHE A 222 -14.17 -15.60 11.68
N PRO A 223 -14.65 -16.32 10.64
CA PRO A 223 -14.24 -17.68 10.32
C PRO A 223 -12.72 -17.85 10.18
N ASP A 224 -12.33 -19.13 10.18
CA ASP A 224 -10.98 -19.60 9.90
C ASP A 224 -10.43 -18.99 8.61
N ILE A 225 -9.10 -18.89 8.53
CA ILE A 225 -8.37 -18.47 7.33
C ILE A 225 -8.80 -19.39 6.17
N ILE A 226 -9.17 -18.82 5.03
CA ILE A 226 -9.59 -19.58 3.84
C ILE A 226 -8.45 -19.56 2.81
N ASN A 227 -8.12 -20.73 2.29
CA ASN A 227 -7.19 -20.90 1.18
C ASN A 227 -7.89 -20.60 -0.15
N LEU A 228 -7.41 -19.59 -0.87
CA LEU A 228 -7.94 -19.18 -2.17
C LEU A 228 -7.30 -19.96 -3.32
N SER A 229 -5.97 -20.15 -3.29
CA SER A 229 -5.27 -20.72 -4.44
C SER A 229 -5.32 -22.24 -4.47
N ASN A 230 -5.18 -22.90 -3.30
CA ASN A 230 -5.38 -24.34 -3.07
C ASN A 230 -4.96 -25.25 -4.24
N THR A 231 -3.76 -25.02 -4.78
CA THR A 231 -3.23 -25.70 -5.98
C THR A 231 -1.74 -25.98 -5.80
N GLU A 232 -1.21 -26.93 -6.58
CA GLU A 232 0.24 -27.23 -6.56
C GLU A 232 1.03 -26.11 -7.22
N GLY A 233 2.09 -25.64 -6.55
CA GLY A 233 2.97 -24.59 -7.05
C GLY A 233 3.36 -23.64 -5.92
N GLY A 234 3.98 -22.52 -6.29
CA GLY A 234 4.22 -21.41 -5.40
C GLY A 234 3.40 -20.20 -5.80
N ASP A 235 2.42 -19.84 -4.98
CA ASP A 235 1.59 -18.65 -5.13
C ASP A 235 2.08 -17.51 -4.23
N ARG A 236 2.17 -16.29 -4.76
CA ARG A 236 2.73 -15.15 -4.03
C ARG A 236 2.17 -13.81 -4.50
N LYS A 237 2.40 -12.77 -3.68
CA LYS A 237 2.10 -11.37 -3.99
C LYS A 237 0.65 -11.17 -4.45
N PRO A 238 -0.34 -11.55 -3.62
CA PRO A 238 -1.72 -11.37 -4.00
C PRO A 238 -2.07 -9.89 -4.17
N GLN A 239 -2.99 -9.63 -5.10
CA GLN A 239 -3.71 -8.38 -5.24
C GLN A 239 -5.21 -8.66 -5.18
N VAL A 240 -5.97 -7.68 -4.71
CA VAL A 240 -7.43 -7.76 -4.72
C VAL A 240 -8.03 -6.43 -5.12
N MET A 241 -9.09 -6.51 -5.93
CA MET A 241 -9.88 -5.37 -6.37
C MET A 241 -11.36 -5.68 -6.17
N VAL A 242 -12.13 -4.64 -5.88
CA VAL A 242 -13.59 -4.74 -5.85
C VAL A 242 -14.18 -4.25 -7.17
N THR A 243 -15.10 -5.02 -7.74
CA THR A 243 -16.00 -4.57 -8.81
C THR A 243 -17.38 -4.23 -8.22
N SER A 244 -18.31 -3.77 -9.05
CA SER A 244 -19.68 -3.47 -8.62
C SER A 244 -20.41 -4.65 -7.96
N ASP A 245 -20.00 -5.89 -8.24
CA ASP A 245 -20.71 -7.11 -7.86
C ASP A 245 -19.81 -8.25 -7.36
N SER A 246 -18.48 -8.12 -7.45
CA SER A 246 -17.54 -9.22 -7.21
C SER A 246 -16.22 -8.73 -6.59
N LEU A 247 -15.46 -9.68 -6.04
CA LEU A 247 -14.05 -9.48 -5.70
C LEU A 247 -13.20 -10.22 -6.74
N ILE A 248 -12.22 -9.54 -7.29
CA ILE A 248 -11.22 -10.14 -8.17
C ILE A 248 -9.93 -10.28 -7.37
N TYR A 249 -9.41 -11.49 -7.31
CA TYR A 249 -8.12 -11.82 -6.72
C TYR A 249 -7.16 -12.16 -7.84
N LEU A 250 -5.93 -11.67 -7.75
CA LEU A 250 -4.85 -11.98 -8.68
C LEU A 250 -3.62 -12.36 -7.88
N TRP A 251 -2.82 -13.29 -8.38
CA TRP A 251 -1.52 -13.61 -7.78
C TRP A 251 -0.51 -14.12 -8.79
N GLU A 252 0.77 -14.09 -8.40
CA GLU A 252 1.83 -14.78 -9.14
C GLU A 252 1.78 -16.26 -8.79
N HIS A 253 1.74 -17.14 -9.80
CA HIS A 253 1.76 -18.59 -9.65
C HIS A 253 3.00 -19.19 -10.33
N GLU A 254 3.68 -20.11 -9.65
CA GLU A 254 4.86 -20.79 -10.18
C GLU A 254 4.80 -22.31 -9.95
N SER A 255 4.43 -23.07 -10.99
CA SER A 255 4.41 -24.55 -10.96
C SER A 255 5.25 -25.22 -12.05
N ASN A 256 5.68 -24.47 -13.07
CA ASN A 256 6.31 -25.00 -14.28
C ASN A 256 7.70 -24.40 -14.56
N GLY A 257 8.32 -23.78 -13.55
CA GLY A 257 9.58 -23.04 -13.69
C GLY A 257 9.41 -21.67 -14.39
N LYS A 258 8.17 -21.18 -14.51
CA LYS A 258 7.82 -19.83 -14.96
C LYS A 258 6.81 -19.22 -13.98
N THR A 259 6.72 -17.89 -13.98
CA THR A 259 5.71 -17.15 -13.24
C THR A 259 4.55 -16.78 -14.16
N ASP A 260 3.38 -17.34 -13.88
CA ASP A 260 2.12 -17.00 -14.51
C ASP A 260 1.34 -16.03 -13.59
N ILE A 261 0.38 -15.27 -14.16
CA ILE A 261 -0.59 -14.49 -13.37
C ILE A 261 -1.90 -15.25 -13.39
N TRP A 262 -2.37 -15.63 -12.20
CA TRP A 262 -3.61 -16.36 -11.98
C TRP A 262 -4.66 -15.45 -11.36
#